data_AF-A0AAC9J6T4-F1
#
_entry.id   AF-A0AAC9J6T4-F1
#
_cell.length_a   1.000
_cell.length_b   1.000
_cell.length_c   1.000
_cell.angle_alpha   90.00
_cell.angle_beta   90.00
_cell.angle_gamma   90.00
#
_symmetry.space_group_name_H-M   'P 1'
#
loop_
_entity.id
_entity.type
_entity.pdbx_description
1 polymer ?
#
loop_
_entity_poly.entity_id
_entity_poly.type
_entity_poly.pdbx_seq_one_letter_code
_entity_poly.pdbx_strand_id
1 'polypeptide(L)'
;MQIKQAQQTIAELFKDITHPRLASFIALSEEVGELANEIMQKEIYEETNNNQKIKAELTDVFVSLLELANVYNIDLETEFAEKIQTLKPRVQQWNKAKGLLKAKRIKLD
;
A
#
# COMPACT_ATOMS: atom_id res chain seq x y z
N MET A 1 -3.66 -12.01 9.66
CA MET A 1 -4.87 -11.20 9.88
C MET A 1 -5.57 -11.05 8.53
N GLN A 2 -6.90 -11.23 8.47
CA GLN A 2 -7.69 -10.91 7.26
C GLN A 2 -7.83 -9.38 7.14
N ILE A 3 -8.06 -8.84 5.94
CA ILE A 3 -8.11 -7.38 5.72
C ILE A 3 -9.20 -6.76 6.60
N LYS A 4 -10.37 -7.39 6.67
CA LYS A 4 -11.50 -6.93 7.50
C LYS A 4 -11.15 -6.89 8.98
N GLN A 5 -10.42 -7.88 9.48
CA GLN A 5 -9.96 -7.88 10.86
C GLN A 5 -8.97 -6.74 11.12
N ALA A 6 -8.03 -6.49 10.18
CA ALA A 6 -7.10 -5.37 10.26
C ALA A 6 -7.84 -4.04 10.32
N GLN A 7 -8.81 -3.87 9.41
CA GLN A 7 -9.63 -2.68 9.31
C GLN A 7 -10.41 -2.40 10.61
N GLN A 8 -11.00 -3.44 11.21
CA GLN A 8 -11.68 -3.35 12.51
C GLN A 8 -10.73 -3.01 13.66
N THR A 9 -9.52 -3.56 13.66
CA THR A 9 -8.50 -3.21 14.66
C THR A 9 -8.13 -1.73 14.59
N ILE A 10 -7.94 -1.17 13.39
CA ILE A 10 -7.67 0.26 13.22
C ILE A 10 -8.87 1.11 13.63
N ALA A 11 -10.09 0.71 13.27
CA ALA A 11 -11.30 1.43 13.67
C ALA A 11 -11.44 1.51 15.20
N GLU A 12 -11.17 0.41 15.90
CA GLU A 12 -11.23 0.39 17.37
C GLU A 12 -10.12 1.22 18.01
N LEU A 13 -8.89 1.14 17.46
CA LEU A 13 -7.75 1.90 17.96
C LEU A 13 -7.97 3.42 17.84
N PHE A 14 -8.61 3.87 16.75
CA PHE A 14 -8.82 5.29 16.46
C PHE A 14 -10.23 5.78 16.78
N LYS A 15 -11.07 4.99 17.46
CA LYS A 15 -12.50 5.33 17.70
C LYS A 15 -12.71 6.70 18.36
N ASP A 16 -11.80 7.11 19.24
CA ASP A 16 -11.89 8.36 20.01
C ASP A 16 -11.05 9.50 19.38
N ILE A 17 -10.27 9.20 18.35
CA ILE A 17 -9.34 10.13 17.68
C ILE A 17 -9.45 10.08 16.15
N THR A 18 -10.60 9.64 15.62
CA THR A 18 -10.79 9.43 14.18
C THR A 18 -10.52 10.74 13.43
N HIS A 19 -9.62 10.70 12.46
CA HIS A 19 -9.30 11.89 11.68
C HIS A 19 -10.49 12.34 10.81
N PRO A 20 -10.65 13.65 10.56
CA PRO A 20 -11.51 14.12 9.48
C PRO A 20 -11.09 13.52 8.13
N ARG A 21 -12.04 13.24 7.23
CA ARG A 21 -11.78 12.59 5.92
C ARG A 21 -10.60 13.19 5.13
N LEU A 22 -10.51 14.52 5.10
CA LEU A 22 -9.41 15.19 4.41
C LEU A 22 -8.06 14.92 5.10
N ALA A 23 -8.03 14.95 6.44
CA ALA A 23 -6.83 14.66 7.20
C ALA A 23 -6.40 13.19 7.03
N SER A 24 -7.32 12.22 7.01
CA SER A 24 -6.98 10.81 6.72
C SER A 24 -6.34 10.64 5.34
N PHE A 25 -6.80 11.38 4.32
CA PHE A 25 -6.19 11.34 2.98
C PHE A 25 -4.82 12.03 2.94
N ILE A 26 -4.66 13.13 3.68
CA ILE A 26 -3.35 13.80 3.83
C ILE A 26 -2.36 12.87 4.50
N ALA A 27 -2.73 12.24 5.62
CA ALA A 27 -1.90 11.26 6.32
C ALA A 27 -1.44 10.13 5.39
N LEU A 28 -2.36 9.51 4.63
CA LEU A 28 -1.98 8.51 3.62
C LEU A 28 -0.96 9.04 2.59
N SER A 29 -1.09 10.29 2.18
CA SER A 29 -0.17 10.91 1.21
C SER A 29 1.20 11.18 1.83
N GLU A 30 1.25 11.55 3.10
CA GLU A 30 2.49 11.74 3.88
C GLU A 30 3.25 10.41 3.99
N GLU A 31 2.59 9.33 4.42
CA GLU A 31 3.21 7.99 4.55
C GLU A 31 3.75 7.46 3.21
N VAL A 32 3.06 7.75 2.10
CA VAL A 32 3.56 7.41 0.76
C VAL A 32 4.82 8.20 0.43
N GLY A 33 4.91 9.47 0.87
CA GLY A 33 6.09 10.30 0.74
C GLY A 33 7.28 9.79 1.55
N GLU A 34 7.03 9.37 2.80
CA GLU A 34 8.06 8.78 3.67
C GLU A 34 8.58 7.46 3.11
N LEU A 35 7.68 6.58 2.66
CA LEU A 35 8.05 5.35 1.95
C LEU A 35 8.90 5.63 0.69
N ALA A 36 8.52 6.64 -0.10
CA ALA A 36 9.29 7.02 -1.27
C ALA A 36 10.70 7.51 -0.90
N ASN A 37 10.83 8.30 0.16
CA ASN A 37 12.14 8.73 0.67
C ASN A 37 13.00 7.53 1.06
N GLU A 38 12.48 6.59 1.85
CA GLU A 38 13.25 5.44 2.31
C GLU A 38 13.67 4.49 1.16
N ILE A 39 12.85 4.37 0.12
CA ILE A 39 13.24 3.66 -1.11
C ILE A 39 14.37 4.41 -1.84
N MET A 40 14.31 5.74 -1.95
CA MET A 40 15.41 6.51 -2.56
C MET A 40 16.71 6.40 -1.77
N GLN A 41 16.66 6.46 -0.44
CA GLN A 41 17.85 6.29 0.41
C GLN A 41 18.54 4.95 0.16
N LYS A 42 17.75 3.89 -0.09
CA LYS A 42 18.26 2.57 -0.42
C LYS A 42 18.76 2.45 -1.86
N GLU A 43 17.91 2.74 -2.83
CA GLU A 43 18.14 2.37 -4.24
C GLU A 43 18.92 3.42 -5.03
N ILE A 44 18.94 4.69 -4.58
CA ILE A 44 19.61 5.79 -5.30
C ILE A 44 20.84 6.29 -4.54
N TYR A 45 20.70 6.54 -3.24
CA TYR A 45 21.80 7.07 -2.43
C TYR A 45 22.65 5.98 -1.79
N GLU A 46 22.20 4.72 -1.82
CA GLU A 46 22.90 3.55 -1.30
C GLU A 46 23.34 3.71 0.18
N GLU A 47 22.63 4.53 0.96
CA GLU A 47 22.97 4.81 2.37
C GLU A 47 22.73 3.61 3.28
N THR A 48 21.88 2.67 2.85
CA THR A 48 21.57 1.44 3.57
C THR A 48 21.22 0.30 2.61
N ASN A 49 21.59 -0.91 2.98
CA ASN A 49 21.18 -2.13 2.27
C ASN A 49 19.99 -2.84 2.94
N ASN A 50 19.52 -2.35 4.08
CA ASN A 50 18.49 -2.98 4.89
C ASN A 50 17.09 -2.38 4.63
N ASN A 51 16.07 -3.23 4.56
CA ASN A 51 14.69 -2.83 4.31
C ASN A 51 13.90 -2.51 5.60
N GLN A 52 14.53 -2.34 6.77
CA GLN A 52 13.80 -2.10 8.02
C GLN A 52 12.92 -0.84 7.97
N LYS A 53 13.45 0.27 7.47
CA LYS A 53 12.67 1.52 7.34
C LYS A 53 11.58 1.40 6.29
N ILE A 54 11.90 0.86 5.10
CA ILE A 54 10.89 0.54 4.06
C ILE A 54 9.75 -0.32 4.63
N LYS A 55 10.03 -1.30 5.51
CA LYS A 55 8.98 -2.11 6.15
C LYS A 55 8.09 -1.30 7.09
N ALA A 56 8.67 -0.35 7.83
CA ALA A 56 7.92 0.54 8.71
C ALA A 56 6.98 1.41 7.87
N GLU A 57 7.52 2.20 6.94
CA GLU A 57 6.72 3.12 6.13
C GLU A 57 5.68 2.40 5.27
N LEU A 58 5.99 1.21 4.75
CA LEU A 58 5.00 0.40 4.01
C LEU A 58 3.85 -0.05 4.92
N THR A 59 4.12 -0.30 6.19
CA THR A 59 3.10 -0.64 7.19
C THR A 59 2.27 0.59 7.54
N ASP A 60 2.89 1.76 7.65
CA ASP A 60 2.20 3.01 7.97
C ASP A 60 1.27 3.43 6.81
N VAL A 61 1.72 3.29 5.55
CA VAL A 61 0.85 3.40 4.36
C VAL A 61 -0.37 2.47 4.47
N PHE A 62 -0.17 1.22 4.91
CA PHE A 62 -1.28 0.27 5.04
C PHE A 62 -2.25 0.68 6.16
N VAL A 63 -1.76 1.13 7.31
CA VAL A 63 -2.58 1.63 8.42
C VAL A 63 -3.42 2.84 7.97
N SER A 64 -2.79 3.81 7.32
CA SER A 64 -3.46 5.01 6.81
C SER A 64 -4.51 4.69 5.73
N LEU A 65 -4.26 3.68 4.89
CA LEU A 65 -5.25 3.19 3.93
C LEU A 65 -6.47 2.56 4.62
N LEU A 66 -6.26 1.77 5.68
CA LEU A 66 -7.35 1.17 6.45
C LEU A 66 -8.18 2.23 7.18
N GLU A 67 -7.54 3.23 7.76
CA GLU A 67 -8.24 4.38 8.34
C GLU A 67 -9.07 5.09 7.29
N LEU A 68 -8.49 5.37 6.11
CA LEU A 68 -9.21 6.02 5.02
C LEU A 68 -10.45 5.21 4.59
N ALA A 69 -10.32 3.88 4.49
CA ALA A 69 -11.46 3.02 4.21
C ALA A 69 -12.56 3.13 5.29
N ASN A 70 -12.17 3.19 6.56
CA ASN A 70 -13.11 3.35 7.69
C ASN A 70 -13.87 4.68 7.64
N VAL A 71 -13.21 5.82 7.43
CA VAL A 71 -13.87 7.15 7.42
C VAL A 71 -14.83 7.35 6.23
N TYR A 72 -14.71 6.51 5.19
CA TYR A 72 -15.63 6.42 4.06
C TYR A 72 -16.62 5.25 4.14
N ASN A 73 -16.57 4.43 5.20
CA ASN A 73 -17.40 3.23 5.39
C ASN A 73 -17.27 2.20 4.25
N ILE A 74 -16.04 1.96 3.78
CA ILE A 74 -15.74 1.00 2.71
C ILE A 74 -15.30 -0.33 3.32
N ASP A 75 -15.92 -1.46 2.94
CA ASP A 75 -15.42 -2.80 3.28
C ASP A 75 -14.30 -3.18 2.30
N LEU A 76 -13.05 -2.94 2.70
CA LEU A 76 -11.90 -3.07 1.81
C LEU A 76 -11.64 -4.52 1.39
N GLU A 77 -12.01 -5.50 2.22
CA GLU A 77 -11.86 -6.91 1.88
C GLU A 77 -12.80 -7.33 0.75
N THR A 78 -14.05 -6.86 0.80
CA THR A 78 -15.04 -7.09 -0.26
C THR A 78 -14.60 -6.45 -1.57
N GLU A 79 -14.23 -5.17 -1.55
CA GLU A 79 -13.75 -4.45 -2.73
C GLU A 79 -12.47 -5.09 -3.33
N PHE A 80 -11.57 -5.55 -2.46
CA PHE A 80 -10.37 -6.26 -2.90
C PHE A 80 -10.71 -7.59 -3.60
N ALA A 81 -11.64 -8.37 -3.04
CA ALA A 81 -12.07 -9.63 -3.64
C ALA A 81 -12.69 -9.42 -5.04
N GLU A 82 -13.55 -8.41 -5.20
CA GLU A 82 -14.12 -8.02 -6.49
C GLU A 82 -13.03 -7.58 -7.49
N LYS A 83 -12.10 -6.74 -7.03
CA LYS A 83 -10.98 -6.30 -7.85
C LYS A 83 -10.14 -7.46 -8.37
N ILE A 84 -9.85 -8.46 -7.53
CA ILE A 84 -9.10 -9.65 -7.93
C ILE A 84 -9.82 -10.45 -9.02
N GLN A 85 -11.14 -10.59 -8.94
CA GLN A 85 -11.92 -11.28 -9.99
C GLN A 85 -11.77 -10.60 -11.35
N THR A 86 -11.81 -9.26 -11.38
CA THR A 86 -11.64 -8.48 -12.62
C THR A 86 -10.19 -8.42 -13.12
N LEU A 87 -9.20 -8.55 -12.23
CA LEU A 87 -7.78 -8.55 -12.60
C LEU A 87 -7.33 -9.87 -13.25
N LYS A 88 -7.85 -11.02 -12.82
CA LYS A 88 -7.47 -12.35 -13.35
C LYS A 88 -7.41 -12.42 -14.89
N PRO A 89 -8.44 -12.02 -15.66
CA PRO A 89 -8.37 -12.06 -17.11
C PRO A 89 -7.35 -11.06 -17.70
N ARG A 90 -7.12 -9.91 -17.05
CA ARG A 90 -6.13 -8.91 -17.50
C ARG A 90 -4.70 -9.43 -17.34
N VAL A 91 -4.41 -10.11 -16.24
CA VAL A 91 -3.10 -10.73 -15.99
C VAL A 91 -2.76 -11.75 -17.09
N GLN A 92 -3.74 -12.52 -17.55
CA GLN A 92 -3.52 -13.45 -18.67
C GLN A 92 -3.13 -12.74 -19.96
N GLN A 93 -3.68 -11.55 -20.23
CA GLN A 93 -3.28 -10.74 -21.38
C GLN A 93 -1.86 -10.16 -21.20
N TRP A 94 -1.52 -9.72 -19.99
CA TRP A 94 -0.21 -9.17 -19.66
C TRP A 94 0.92 -10.21 -19.65
N ASN A 95 0.61 -11.51 -19.53
CA ASN A 95 1.61 -12.58 -19.64
C ASN A 95 2.38 -12.53 -20.98
N LYS A 96 1.81 -11.94 -22.03
CA LYS A 96 2.53 -11.68 -23.30
C LYS A 96 3.74 -10.77 -23.12
N ALA A 97 3.72 -9.87 -22.13
CA ALA A 97 4.81 -8.95 -21.81
C ALA A 97 5.87 -9.55 -20.86
N LYS A 98 5.73 -10.81 -20.43
CA LYS A 98 6.63 -11.43 -19.43
C LYS A 98 8.11 -11.36 -19.81
N GLY A 99 8.44 -11.62 -21.09
CA GLY A 99 9.80 -11.52 -21.59
C GLY A 99 10.35 -10.08 -21.55
N LEU A 100 9.53 -9.11 -21.97
CA LEU A 100 9.87 -7.69 -21.92
C LEU A 100 10.12 -7.21 -20.48
N LEU A 101 9.24 -7.56 -19.56
CA LEU A 101 9.38 -7.18 -18.15
C LEU A 101 10.65 -7.79 -17.53
N LYS A 102 10.98 -9.05 -17.86
CA LYS A 102 12.25 -9.66 -17.42
C LYS A 102 13.46 -8.88 -17.91
N ALA A 103 13.47 -8.45 -19.18
CA ALA A 103 14.55 -7.65 -19.73
C ALA A 103 14.63 -6.25 -19.08
N LYS A 104 13.48 -5.64 -18.74
CA LYS A 104 13.45 -4.35 -18.06
C LYS A 104 13.98 -4.40 -16.65
N ARG A 105 13.71 -5.47 -15.88
CA ARG A 105 14.29 -5.65 -14.53
C ARG A 105 15.81 -5.61 -14.56
N ILE A 106 16.46 -6.36 -15.47
CA ILE A 106 17.94 -6.34 -15.61
C ILE A 106 18.50 -4.93 -15.87
N LYS A 107 17.70 -4.04 -16.47
CA LYS A 107 18.13 -2.68 -16.83
C LYS A 107 17.84 -1.65 -15.73
N LEU A 108 16.77 -1.85 -14.95
CA LEU A 108 16.18 -0.83 -14.09
C LEU A 108 16.23 -1.17 -12.60
N ASP A 109 16.35 -2.46 -12.27
CA ASP A 109 16.55 -2.99 -10.91
C ASP A 109 18.02 -3.43 -10.80
#